data_AF-A0A916DGW5-F1
#
_entry.id   AF-A0A916DGW5-F1
#
_cell.length_a   1.000
_cell.length_b   1.000
_cell.length_c   1.000
_cell.angle_alpha   90.00
_cell.angle_beta   90.00
_cell.angle_gamma   90.00
#
_symmetry.space_group_name_H-M   'P 1'
#
loop_
_entity.id
_entity.type
_entity.pdbx_description
1 polymer ?
#
loop_
_entity_poly.entity_id
_entity_poly.type
_entity_poly.pdbx_seq_one_letter_code
_entity_poly.pdbx_strand_id
1 'polypeptide(L)'
;CVLLYDEPLGPVAKARLKVIFEHHDGFEIARQDLSIRGPGEFLGARQSGLPLLRFADIEADLQLMETARQVADELLREHATAAQKHVLRWLGGRQEFFKA
;
A
#
# COMPACT_ATOMS: atom_id res chain seq x y z
N CYS A 1 20.35 -5.89 -17.57
CA CYS A 1 20.27 -4.69 -16.71
C CYS A 1 21.42 -4.70 -15.71
N VAL A 2 21.91 -3.54 -15.30
CA VAL A 2 22.95 -3.38 -14.28
C VAL A 2 22.40 -2.46 -13.19
N LEU A 3 22.57 -2.83 -11.92
CA LEU A 3 22.21 -2.01 -10.76
C LEU A 3 23.47 -1.29 -10.28
N LEU A 4 23.45 0.04 -10.30
CA LEU A 4 24.53 0.89 -9.80
C LEU A 4 24.12 1.45 -8.44
N TYR A 5 25.04 1.44 -7.47
CA TYR A 5 24.85 2.01 -6.13
C TYR A 5 26.15 2.65 -5.64
N ASP A 6 26.04 3.50 -4.63
CA ASP A 6 27.18 4.16 -3.98
C ASP A 6 27.27 3.72 -2.51
N GLU A 7 28.49 3.74 -1.97
CA GLU A 7 28.76 3.32 -0.58
C GLU A 7 28.90 4.53 0.36
N PRO A 8 28.51 4.41 1.64
CA PRO A 8 28.08 3.20 2.32
C PRO A 8 26.57 2.94 2.22
N LEU A 9 26.21 1.69 1.95
CA LEU A 9 24.82 1.23 2.01
C LEU A 9 24.42 0.87 3.45
N GLY A 10 23.32 1.43 3.92
CA GLY A 10 22.64 0.95 5.12
C GLY A 10 22.07 -0.47 4.92
N PRO A 11 21.80 -1.21 6.02
CA PRO A 11 21.31 -2.59 5.95
C PRO A 11 19.99 -2.72 5.17
N VAL A 12 19.09 -1.74 5.30
CA VAL A 12 17.82 -1.68 4.56
C VAL A 12 18.05 -1.53 3.06
N ALA A 13 18.94 -0.61 2.65
CA ALA A 13 19.24 -0.38 1.24
C ALA A 13 19.88 -1.61 0.59
N LYS A 14 20.75 -2.31 1.33
CA LYS A 14 21.34 -3.58 0.88
C LYS A 14 20.28 -4.68 0.70
N ALA A 15 19.33 -4.79 1.63
CA ALA A 15 18.23 -5.75 1.53
C ALA A 15 17.35 -5.48 0.29
N ARG A 16 17.00 -4.22 0.03
CA ARG A 16 16.18 -3.83 -1.14
C ARG A 16 16.88 -4.12 -2.47
N LEU A 17 18.18 -3.81 -2.57
CA LEU A 17 18.97 -4.15 -3.77
C LEU A 17 19.01 -5.66 -4.00
N LYS A 18 19.10 -6.46 -2.93
CA LYS A 18 19.06 -7.92 -3.01
C LYS A 18 17.73 -8.43 -3.54
N VAL A 19 16.59 -7.90 -3.08
CA VAL A 19 15.25 -8.24 -3.59
C VAL A 19 15.16 -8.02 -5.10
N ILE A 20 15.62 -6.86 -5.59
CA ILE A 20 15.59 -6.51 -7.01
C ILE A 20 16.52 -7.42 -7.82
N PHE A 21 17.63 -7.87 -7.23
CA PHE A 21 18.56 -8.80 -7.87
C PHE A 21 18.02 -10.24 -7.94
N GLU A 22 17.33 -10.72 -6.91
CA GLU A 22 16.86 -12.11 -6.81
C GLU A 22 15.52 -12.36 -7.49
N HIS A 23 14.72 -11.32 -7.73
CA HIS A 23 13.37 -11.44 -8.28
C HIS A 23 13.20 -10.69 -9.61
N HIS A 24 12.45 -11.29 -10.53
CA HIS A 24 12.08 -10.70 -11.81
C HIS A 24 10.60 -10.32 -11.91
N ASP A 25 9.76 -10.78 -10.97
CA ASP A 25 8.35 -10.43 -10.90
C ASP A 25 8.15 -9.14 -10.10
N GLY A 26 7.57 -8.12 -10.74
CA GLY A 26 7.32 -6.81 -10.14
C GLY A 26 6.39 -6.85 -8.92
N PHE A 27 5.46 -7.81 -8.85
CA PHE A 27 4.57 -7.96 -7.69
C PHE A 27 5.29 -8.54 -6.48
N GLU A 28 6.17 -9.53 -6.70
CA GLU A 28 7.02 -10.10 -5.64
C GLU A 28 7.99 -9.06 -5.09
N ILE A 29 8.62 -8.29 -5.98
CA ILE A 29 9.51 -7.17 -5.60
C ILE A 29 8.76 -6.16 -4.74
N ALA A 30 7.55 -5.76 -5.15
CA ALA A 30 6.74 -4.80 -4.40
C ALA A 30 6.33 -5.33 -3.02
N ARG A 31 6.02 -6.63 -2.90
CA ARG A 31 5.68 -7.26 -1.62
C ARG A 31 6.86 -7.30 -0.66
N GLN A 32 8.03 -7.74 -1.14
CA GLN A 32 9.23 -7.79 -0.31
C GLN A 32 9.74 -6.39 0.06
N ASP A 33 9.67 -5.42 -0.86
CA ASP A 33 9.98 -4.02 -0.55
C ASP A 33 9.03 -3.46 0.53
N LEU A 34 7.73 -3.77 0.45
CA LEU A 34 6.75 -3.43 1.47
C LEU A 34 7.06 -4.05 2.83
N SER A 35 7.45 -5.33 2.87
CA SER A 35 7.85 -6.01 4.10
C SER A 35 9.10 -5.37 4.73
N ILE A 36 10.09 -5.00 3.90
CA ILE A 36 11.34 -4.36 4.35
C ILE A 36 11.10 -2.95 4.91
N ARG A 37 10.24 -2.15 4.26
CA ARG A 37 10.00 -0.74 4.65
C ARG A 37 8.83 -0.57 5.62
N GLY A 38 7.98 -1.59 5.74
CA GLY A 38 6.71 -1.54 6.44
C GLY A 38 5.61 -0.78 5.68
N PRO A 39 4.35 -0.92 6.12
CA PRO A 39 3.20 -0.29 5.47
C PRO A 39 3.18 1.25 5.56
N GLY A 40 3.94 1.83 6.49
CA GLY A 40 3.97 3.27 6.77
C GLY A 40 4.55 4.15 5.65
N GLU A 41 5.32 3.61 4.71
CA GLU A 41 5.90 4.39 3.61
C GLU A 41 5.06 4.36 2.31
N PHE A 42 3.94 3.61 2.23
CA PHE A 42 3.19 3.46 0.95
C PHE A 42 2.46 4.73 0.52
N LEU A 43 2.16 5.63 1.46
CA LEU A 43 1.38 6.84 1.22
C LEU A 43 2.19 8.14 1.34
N GLY A 44 3.53 8.09 1.23
CA GLY A 44 4.37 9.30 1.17
C GLY A 44 4.37 10.17 2.45
N ALA A 45 4.01 9.61 3.60
CA ALA A 45 3.72 10.37 4.81
C ALA A 45 4.94 10.70 5.70
N ARG A 46 6.14 10.93 5.15
CA ARG A 46 7.22 11.57 5.94
C ARG A 46 7.07 13.09 6.06
N GLN A 47 6.12 13.73 5.37
CA GLN A 47 6.02 15.21 5.38
C GLN A 47 4.68 15.82 5.79
N SER A 48 3.61 15.07 6.06
CA SER A 48 2.34 15.74 6.44
C SER A 48 1.38 14.83 7.20
N GLY A 49 1.53 14.79 8.53
CA GLY A 49 0.47 14.80 9.55
C GLY A 49 -0.71 13.81 9.50
N LEU A 50 -0.81 12.91 8.53
CA LEU A 50 -1.91 11.94 8.40
C LEU A 50 -1.54 10.64 9.11
N PRO A 51 -2.53 9.99 9.75
CA PRO A 51 -2.27 8.91 10.67
C PRO A 51 -1.65 7.73 9.91
N LEU A 52 -0.50 7.30 10.42
CA LEU A 52 0.08 5.99 10.18
C LEU A 52 -1.04 4.94 10.12
N LEU A 53 -0.87 3.88 9.32
CA LEU A 53 -1.55 2.60 9.55
C LEU A 53 -1.11 2.09 10.93
N ARG A 54 -1.57 2.75 11.99
CA ARG A 54 -1.05 2.62 13.35
C ARG A 54 -1.54 1.32 13.99
N PHE A 55 -2.52 0.67 13.37
CA PHE A 55 -3.25 -0.47 13.90
C PHE A 55 -3.59 -1.54 12.85
N ALA A 56 -3.14 -1.41 11.60
CA ALA A 56 -3.47 -2.34 10.51
C ALA A 56 -2.19 -2.84 9.86
N ASP A 57 -2.07 -4.16 9.76
CA ASP A 57 -0.96 -4.84 9.10
C ASP A 57 -1.51 -5.44 7.81
N ILE A 58 -1.13 -4.87 6.68
CA ILE A 58 -1.67 -5.27 5.37
C ILE A 58 -1.35 -6.73 5.06
N GLU A 59 -0.23 -7.28 5.54
CA GLU A 59 0.11 -8.68 5.35
C GLU A 59 -0.74 -9.58 6.25
N ALA A 60 -0.92 -9.21 7.53
CA ALA A 60 -1.75 -9.98 8.44
C ALA A 60 -3.26 -9.88 8.12
N ASP A 61 -3.68 -8.75 7.56
CA ASP A 61 -5.08 -8.40 7.29
C ASP A 61 -5.53 -8.78 5.87
N LEU A 62 -4.74 -9.57 5.13
CA LEU A 62 -5.06 -10.02 3.76
C LEU A 62 -6.48 -10.60 3.65
N GLN A 63 -6.86 -11.48 4.57
CA GLN A 63 -8.20 -12.10 4.56
C GLN A 63 -9.31 -11.08 4.82
N LEU A 64 -9.06 -10.08 5.68
CA LEU A 64 -9.99 -8.99 5.93
C LEU A 64 -10.13 -8.11 4.69
N MET A 65 -9.04 -7.83 3.98
CA MET A 65 -9.03 -7.08 2.73
C MET A 65 -9.80 -7.81 1.61
N GLU A 66 -9.65 -9.12 1.50
CA GLU A 66 -10.40 -9.93 0.53
C GLU A 66 -11.90 -9.92 0.83
N THR A 67 -12.28 -10.07 2.09
CA THR A 67 -13.68 -10.02 2.52
C THR A 67 -14.27 -8.63 2.24
N ALA A 68 -13.54 -7.57 2.58
CA ALA A 68 -13.97 -6.19 2.31
C ALA A 68 -14.18 -5.93 0.81
N ARG A 69 -13.35 -6.53 -0.06
CA ARG A 69 -13.49 -6.43 -1.51
C ARG A 69 -14.78 -7.09 -2.00
N GLN A 70 -15.07 -8.30 -1.53
CA GLN A 70 -16.30 -9.01 -1.88
C GLN A 70 -17.55 -8.23 -1.45
N VAL A 71 -17.55 -7.70 -0.23
CA VAL A 71 -18.64 -6.88 0.30
C VAL A 71 -18.78 -5.58 -0.50
N ALA A 72 -17.67 -4.96 -0.93
CA ALA A 72 -17.73 -3.77 -1.76
C ALA A 72 -18.38 -4.07 -3.13
N ASP A 73 -18.05 -5.20 -3.76
CA ASP A 73 -18.66 -5.61 -5.04
C ASP A 73 -20.16 -5.88 -4.91
N GLU A 74 -20.58 -6.53 -3.82
CA GLU A 74 -22.00 -6.72 -3.50
C GLU A 74 -22.71 -5.38 -3.26
N LEU A 75 -22.12 -4.50 -2.45
CA LEU A 75 -22.66 -3.18 -2.14
C LEU A 75 -22.82 -2.32 -3.41
N LEU A 76 -21.88 -2.41 -4.35
CA LEU A 76 -21.95 -1.69 -5.63
C LEU A 76 -23.07 -2.23 -6.54
N ARG A 77 -23.25 -3.55 -6.59
CA ARG A 77 -24.27 -4.19 -7.45
C ARG A 77 -25.67 -4.03 -6.91
N GLU A 78 -25.85 -4.23 -5.60
CA GLU A 78 -27.18 -4.38 -5.00
C GLU A 78 -27.62 -3.11 -4.26
N HIS A 79 -26.69 -2.26 -3.85
CA HIS A 79 -26.95 -1.12 -2.96
C HIS A 79 -26.21 0.15 -3.38
N ALA A 80 -26.31 0.53 -4.65
CA ALA A 80 -25.58 1.67 -5.24
C ALA A 80 -25.68 2.99 -4.43
N THR A 81 -26.85 3.31 -3.87
CA THR A 81 -27.02 4.52 -3.03
C THR A 81 -26.25 4.43 -1.71
N ALA A 82 -26.20 3.23 -1.09
CA ALA A 82 -25.43 3.01 0.13
C ALA A 82 -23.92 3.09 -0.16
N ALA A 83 -23.48 2.52 -1.29
CA ALA A 83 -22.10 2.63 -1.74
C ALA A 83 -21.66 4.09 -1.92
N GLN A 84 -22.49 4.92 -2.58
CA GLN A 84 -22.20 6.36 -2.74
C GLN A 84 -22.08 7.09 -1.40
N LYS A 85 -22.99 6.83 -0.45
CA LYS A 85 -22.90 7.41 0.90
C LYS A 85 -21.65 6.95 1.64
N HIS A 86 -21.25 5.69 1.46
CA HIS A 86 -20.04 5.13 2.06
C HIS A 86 -18.78 5.83 1.53
N VAL A 87 -18.68 6.01 0.21
CA VAL A 87 -17.58 6.75 -0.42
C VAL A 87 -17.56 8.20 0.05
N LEU A 88 -18.69 8.89 0.07
CA LEU A 88 -18.79 10.28 0.53
C LEU A 88 -18.35 10.42 1.99
N ARG A 89 -18.74 9.50 2.87
CA ARG A 89 -18.36 9.51 4.29
C ARG A 89 -16.84 9.40 4.50
N TRP A 90 -16.18 8.48 3.79
CA TRP A 90 -14.79 8.13 4.07
C TRP A 90 -13.77 8.84 3.16
N LEU A 91 -14.16 9.15 1.93
CA LEU A 91 -13.31 9.74 0.88
C LEU A 91 -13.74 11.15 0.46
N GLY A 92 -14.93 11.62 0.84
CA GLY A 92 -15.56 12.86 0.32
C GLY A 92 -14.78 14.17 0.53
N GLY A 93 -13.69 14.17 1.30
CA GLY A 93 -12.75 15.31 1.41
C GLY A 93 -11.30 14.98 1.04
N ARG A 94 -11.00 13.75 0.59
CA ARG A 94 -9.63 13.25 0.33
C ARG A 94 -9.40 12.81 -1.12
N GLN A 95 -10.38 12.97 -2.02
CA GLN A 95 -10.22 12.61 -3.44
C GLN A 95 -9.14 13.45 -4.16
N GLU A 96 -8.76 14.61 -3.63
CA GLU A 96 -7.65 15.41 -4.19
C GLU A 96 -6.27 14.74 -4.01
N PHE A 97 -6.11 13.81 -3.06
CA PHE A 97 -4.83 13.11 -2.85
C PHE A 97 -4.50 12.07 -3.95
N PHE A 98 -5.50 11.64 -4.73
CA PHE A 98 -5.32 10.63 -5.79
C PHE A 98 -5.17 11.24 -7.20
N LYS A 99 -5.10 12.57 -7.32
CA LYS A 99 -4.91 13.29 -8.59
C LYS A 99 -3.46 13.67 -8.90
N ALA A 100 -2.48 13.16 -8.15
CA ALA A 100 -1.06 13.42 -8.37
C ALA A 100 -0.40 12.29 -9.17
#